data_AF-A0A0U2X0C4-F1
#
_entry.id   AF-A0A0U2X0C4-F1
#
_cell.length_a   1.000
_cell.length_b   1.000
_cell.length_c   1.000
_cell.angle_alpha   90.00
_cell.angle_beta   90.00
_cell.angle_gamma   90.00
#
_symmetry.space_group_name_H-M   'P 1'
#
loop_
_entity.id
_entity.type
_entity.pdbx_description
1 polymer ?
#
loop_
_entity_poly.entity_id
_entity_poly.type
_entity_poly.pdbx_seq_one_letter_code
_entity_poly.pdbx_strand_id
1 'polypeptide(L)'
;MSNDISTSSSYLDSLRWQDKQAASKEKSDALTQEDFFSLLTQQLSFQDPSKPADNDQMIAQMTNFTMAEGISNLNSNFESLAASMTSNSALQASTLVGKQALLESDTLDLNAAGDARGSVVAEKPVESLKLRIEDESGQLVRTIDLGSQPAGAVRFAWDGKNEAGERLPPGEYKIKAEGSTNGEFSSLPIATFKNIESVNINGANGIIINTKEGAVRLTDVAEIA
;
A
#
# COMPACT_ATOMS: atom_id res chain seq x y z
N MET A 1 29.41 -41.12 -35.71
CA MET A 1 30.12 -40.09 -34.93
C MET A 1 29.27 -39.81 -33.71
N SER A 2 29.76 -40.21 -32.54
CA SER A 2 29.09 -40.02 -31.26
C SER A 2 29.11 -38.54 -30.88
N ASN A 3 27.96 -37.97 -30.57
CA ASN A 3 27.87 -36.63 -29.98
C ASN A 3 27.63 -36.81 -28.49
N ASP A 4 28.69 -36.59 -27.70
CA ASP A 4 28.61 -36.49 -26.24
C ASP A 4 27.80 -35.26 -25.86
N ILE A 5 26.68 -35.49 -25.15
CA ILE A 5 25.87 -34.44 -24.56
C ILE A 5 26.55 -34.04 -23.25
N SER A 6 27.30 -32.95 -23.29
CA SER A 6 27.76 -32.21 -22.12
C SER A 6 26.57 -31.52 -21.45
N THR A 7 25.94 -32.18 -20.48
CA THR A 7 25.04 -31.54 -19.51
C THR A 7 25.73 -31.51 -18.16
N SER A 8 26.64 -30.56 -17.97
CA SER A 8 27.17 -30.22 -16.67
C SER A 8 26.52 -28.95 -16.13
N SER A 9 26.00 -29.09 -14.90
CA SER A 9 26.08 -28.13 -13.79
C SER A 9 25.32 -26.80 -13.88
N SER A 10 24.21 -26.72 -13.14
CA SER A 10 23.82 -25.50 -12.42
C SER A 10 23.06 -25.81 -11.13
N TYR A 11 22.22 -26.85 -11.14
CA TYR A 11 21.38 -27.21 -9.99
C TYR A 11 22.07 -28.01 -8.88
N LEU A 12 23.16 -28.71 -9.17
CA LEU A 12 23.90 -29.48 -8.15
C LEU A 12 24.98 -28.64 -7.45
N ASP A 13 25.35 -27.48 -8.01
CA ASP A 13 26.37 -26.59 -7.45
C ASP A 13 25.79 -25.67 -6.36
N SER A 14 24.48 -25.39 -6.42
CA SER A 14 23.76 -24.61 -5.39
C SER A 14 23.47 -25.40 -4.11
N LEU A 15 23.67 -26.73 -4.11
CA LEU A 15 23.56 -27.58 -2.92
C LEU A 15 24.90 -27.86 -2.24
N ARG A 16 26.03 -27.39 -2.79
CA ARG A 16 27.30 -27.45 -2.08
C ARG A 16 27.31 -26.38 -0.99
N TRP A 17 27.28 -26.88 0.24
CA TRP A 17 27.54 -26.17 1.49
C TRP A 17 28.60 -25.08 1.29
N GLN A 18 28.15 -23.83 1.20
CA GLN A 18 29.01 -22.68 1.10
C GLN A 18 29.65 -22.46 2.47
N ASP A 19 30.94 -22.75 2.55
CA ASP A 19 31.74 -22.53 3.75
C ASP A 19 31.53 -21.08 4.21
N LYS A 20 31.06 -20.91 5.45
CA LYS A 20 30.90 -19.59 6.06
C LYS A 20 32.26 -18.91 6.06
N GLN A 21 32.49 -18.00 5.11
CA GLN A 21 33.52 -16.98 5.28
C GLN A 21 33.13 -16.17 6.51
N ALA A 22 33.86 -16.39 7.60
CA ALA A 22 33.78 -15.56 8.79
C ALA A 22 34.00 -14.12 8.35
N ALA A 23 33.00 -13.27 8.58
CA ALA A 23 33.13 -11.84 8.38
C ALA A 23 34.36 -11.37 9.15
N SER A 24 35.38 -10.90 8.43
CA SER A 24 36.47 -10.15 9.01
C SER A 24 35.86 -8.94 9.70
N LYS A 25 35.83 -8.93 11.03
CA LYS A 25 35.60 -7.72 11.81
C LYS A 25 36.62 -6.69 11.31
N GLU A 26 36.15 -5.69 10.59
CA GLU A 26 36.97 -4.50 10.36
C GLU A 26 37.34 -3.96 11.74
N LYS A 27 38.63 -3.93 12.05
CA LYS A 27 39.13 -3.16 13.18
C LYS A 27 38.87 -1.71 12.82
N SER A 28 37.81 -1.13 13.38
CA SER A 28 37.63 0.31 13.37
C SER A 28 38.85 0.93 14.03
N ASP A 29 39.61 1.71 13.26
CA ASP A 29 40.76 2.52 13.73
C ASP A 29 40.30 3.73 14.59
N ALA A 30 39.06 3.68 15.08
CA ALA A 30 38.47 4.67 15.95
C ALA A 30 38.71 4.24 17.40
N LEU A 31 39.33 5.12 18.19
CA LEU A 31 39.45 4.97 19.64
C LEU A 31 38.04 4.78 20.21
N THR A 32 37.80 3.62 20.81
CA THR A 32 36.52 3.36 21.47
C THR A 32 36.43 4.17 22.76
N GLN A 33 35.20 4.39 23.24
CA GLN A 33 34.96 5.02 24.55
C GLN A 33 35.73 4.30 25.68
N GLU A 34 35.93 2.98 25.54
CA GLU A 34 36.67 2.11 26.45
C GLU A 34 38.18 2.37 26.39
N ASP A 35 38.75 2.51 25.18
CA ASP A 35 40.16 2.88 24.98
C ASP A 35 40.46 4.28 25.55
N PHE A 36 39.50 5.20 25.45
CA PHE A 36 39.61 6.53 26.02
C PHE A 36 39.56 6.54 27.54
N PHE A 37 38.62 5.81 28.16
CA PHE A 37 38.59 5.70 29.61
C PHE A 37 39.87 5.06 30.16
N SER A 38 40.43 4.07 29.45
CA SER A 38 41.72 3.48 29.80
C SER A 38 42.85 4.51 29.74
N LEU A 39 42.93 5.31 28.67
CA LEU A 39 43.94 6.37 28.53
C LEU A 39 43.75 7.48 29.58
N LEU A 40 42.51 7.85 29.91
CA LEU A 40 42.17 8.84 30.93
C LEU A 40 42.55 8.36 32.34
N THR A 41 42.30 7.09 32.69
CA THR A 41 42.76 6.51 33.95
C THR A 41 44.28 6.43 34.03
N GLN A 42 44.95 6.11 32.92
CA GLN A 42 46.41 6.04 32.85
C GLN A 42 47.04 7.43 33.03
N GLN A 43 46.49 8.47 32.38
CA GLN A 43 46.94 9.85 32.52
C GLN A 43 46.67 10.40 33.93
N LEU A 44 45.49 10.18 34.53
CA LEU A 44 45.19 10.57 35.91
C LEU A 44 46.16 9.98 36.94
N SER A 45 46.69 8.77 36.68
CA SER A 45 47.68 8.14 37.56
C SER A 45 49.09 8.74 37.47
N PHE A 46 49.38 9.49 36.40
CA PHE A 46 50.71 10.05 36.09
C PHE A 46 50.74 11.59 35.97
N GLN A 47 49.64 12.30 36.25
CA GLN A 47 49.56 13.77 36.14
C GLN A 47 50.21 14.48 37.35
N ASP A 48 50.99 15.50 37.05
CA ASP A 48 51.44 16.50 38.03
C ASP A 48 50.25 17.42 38.39
N PRO A 49 49.90 17.59 39.68
CA PRO A 49 48.71 18.33 40.12
C PRO A 49 48.69 19.83 39.75
N SER A 50 49.76 20.36 39.14
CA SER A 50 49.88 21.78 38.78
C SER A 50 49.37 22.16 37.37
N LYS A 51 48.98 21.22 36.49
CA LYS A 51 48.50 21.51 35.11
C LYS A 51 47.32 20.64 34.61
N PRO A 52 46.08 20.91 35.07
CA PRO A 52 44.91 20.10 34.72
C PRO A 52 44.29 20.35 33.32
N ALA A 53 44.70 21.40 32.60
CA ALA A 53 43.94 21.96 31.47
C ALA A 53 43.93 21.15 30.15
N ASP A 54 44.85 20.20 29.93
CA ASP A 54 44.87 19.39 28.69
C ASP A 54 43.79 18.28 28.66
N ASN A 55 43.23 17.90 29.81
CA ASN A 55 42.17 16.88 29.87
C ASN A 55 40.80 17.41 29.43
N ASP A 56 40.49 18.69 29.69
CA ASP A 56 39.18 19.27 29.40
C ASP A 56 38.91 19.34 27.88
N GLN A 57 39.94 19.65 27.10
CA GLN A 57 39.83 19.76 25.64
C GLN A 57 39.62 18.39 24.97
N MET A 58 40.25 17.34 25.52
CA MET A 58 40.07 15.96 25.04
C MET A 58 38.71 15.39 25.46
N ILE A 59 38.24 15.68 26.68
CA ILE A 59 36.88 15.34 27.14
C ILE A 59 35.82 16.03 26.28
N ALA A 60 36.03 17.30 25.91
CA ALA A 60 35.13 18.03 25.00
C ALA A 60 35.09 17.39 23.60
N GLN A 61 36.24 16.98 23.05
CA GLN A 61 36.30 16.27 21.76
C GLN A 61 35.59 14.91 21.83
N MET A 62 35.80 14.13 22.89
CA MET A 62 35.11 12.84 23.06
C MET A 62 33.61 12.99 23.28
N THR A 63 33.19 14.03 23.99
CA THR A 63 31.75 14.35 24.13
C THR A 63 31.15 14.66 22.77
N ASN A 64 31.85 15.44 21.92
CA ASN A 64 31.40 15.70 20.55
C ASN A 64 31.35 14.42 19.70
N PHE A 65 32.32 13.51 19.82
CA PHE A 65 32.28 12.20 19.15
C PHE A 65 31.12 11.33 19.63
N THR A 66 30.90 11.25 20.95
CA THR A 66 29.78 10.48 21.54
C THR A 66 28.43 11.04 21.11
N MET A 67 28.30 12.38 21.03
CA MET A 67 27.10 13.03 20.51
C MET A 67 26.89 12.74 19.02
N ALA A 68 27.95 12.80 18.21
CA ALA A 68 27.89 12.48 16.79
C ALA A 68 27.51 11.00 16.54
N GLU A 69 28.08 10.08 17.33
CA GLU A 69 27.75 8.66 17.29
C GLU A 69 26.32 8.40 17.77
N GLY A 70 25.87 9.12 18.82
CA GLY A 70 24.48 9.11 19.26
C GLY A 70 23.51 9.56 18.17
N ILE A 71 23.81 10.64 17.44
CA ILE A 71 23.01 11.10 16.29
C ILE A 71 23.03 10.08 15.15
N SER A 72 24.18 9.48 14.86
CA SER A 72 24.31 8.42 13.86
C SER A 72 23.42 7.21 14.20
N ASN A 73 23.47 6.77 15.46
CA ASN A 73 22.63 5.68 15.96
C ASN A 73 21.14 6.03 15.91
N LEU A 74 20.77 7.29 16.21
CA LEU A 74 19.39 7.76 16.06
C LEU A 74 18.92 7.72 14.61
N ASN A 75 19.75 8.15 13.66
CA ASN A 75 19.43 8.08 12.24
C ASN A 75 19.25 6.62 11.78
N SER A 76 20.15 5.71 12.17
CA SER A 76 20.02 4.28 11.86
C SER A 76 18.75 3.66 12.45
N ASN A 77 18.41 3.99 13.69
CA ASN A 77 17.16 3.55 14.31
C ASN A 77 15.93 4.12 13.57
N PHE A 78 16.00 5.37 13.11
CA PHE A 78 14.92 6.00 12.34
C PHE A 78 14.73 5.33 10.97
N GLU A 79 15.82 5.00 10.27
CA GLU A 79 15.77 4.23 9.03
C GLU A 79 15.15 2.84 9.24
N SER A 80 15.56 2.14 10.31
CA SER A 80 14.98 0.85 10.69
C SER A 80 13.48 0.95 11.02
N LEU A 81 13.07 2.03 11.70
CA LEU A 81 11.66 2.29 11.98
C LEU A 81 10.88 2.56 10.69
N ALA A 82 11.41 3.40 9.80
CA ALA A 82 10.79 3.70 8.50
C ALA A 82 10.65 2.43 7.63
N ALA A 83 11.67 1.57 7.64
CA ALA A 83 11.62 0.27 6.97
C ALA A 83 10.55 -0.65 7.59
N SER A 84 10.44 -0.69 8.91
CA SER A 84 9.42 -1.47 9.62
C SER A 84 8.00 -0.97 9.32
N MET A 85 7.80 0.36 9.29
CA MET A 85 6.53 0.96 8.89
C MET A 85 6.16 0.61 7.45
N THR A 86 7.14 0.68 6.53
CA THR A 86 6.93 0.30 5.12
C THR A 86 6.56 -1.18 4.99
N SER A 87 7.22 -2.07 5.75
CA SER A 87 6.89 -3.50 5.78
C SER A 87 5.47 -3.75 6.31
N ASN A 88 5.05 -3.02 7.35
CA ASN A 88 3.67 -3.13 7.86
C ASN A 88 2.64 -2.63 6.84
N SER A 89 2.91 -1.53 6.13
CA SER A 89 2.08 -1.07 5.01
C SER A 89 2.03 -2.11 3.89
N ALA A 90 3.12 -2.82 3.62
CA ALA A 90 3.16 -3.90 2.63
C ALA A 90 2.29 -5.10 3.03
N LEU A 91 2.28 -5.47 4.32
CA LEU A 91 1.39 -6.50 4.84
C LEU A 91 -0.08 -6.09 4.69
N GLN A 92 -0.44 -4.86 5.04
CA GLN A 92 -1.80 -4.35 4.86
C GLN A 92 -2.20 -4.37 3.39
N ALA A 93 -1.34 -3.85 2.51
CA ALA A 93 -1.52 -3.88 1.06
C ALA A 93 -1.74 -5.29 0.50
N SER A 94 -0.99 -6.29 0.98
CA SER A 94 -1.12 -7.68 0.54
C SER A 94 -2.51 -8.26 0.82
N THR A 95 -3.16 -7.84 1.91
CA THR A 95 -4.53 -8.28 2.23
C THR A 95 -5.60 -7.67 1.33
N LEU A 96 -5.26 -6.63 0.56
CA LEU A 96 -6.19 -5.96 -0.35
C LEU A 96 -6.28 -6.64 -1.71
N VAL A 97 -5.26 -7.37 -2.14
CA VAL A 97 -5.27 -8.06 -3.44
C VAL A 97 -6.39 -9.11 -3.44
N GLY A 98 -7.25 -9.07 -4.45
CA GLY A 98 -8.44 -9.94 -4.56
C GLY A 98 -9.65 -9.48 -3.74
N LYS A 99 -9.55 -8.38 -2.98
CA LYS A 99 -10.70 -7.69 -2.41
C LYS A 99 -11.32 -6.74 -3.43
N GLN A 100 -12.50 -6.21 -3.12
CA GLN A 100 -13.18 -5.22 -3.96
C GLN A 100 -13.12 -3.83 -3.31
N ALA A 101 -12.71 -2.82 -4.08
CA ALA A 101 -12.75 -1.42 -3.69
C ALA A 101 -13.98 -0.73 -4.29
N LEU A 102 -14.68 0.08 -3.51
CA LEU A 102 -15.76 0.94 -3.99
C LEU A 102 -15.16 2.23 -4.56
N LEU A 103 -15.26 2.39 -5.88
CA LEU A 103 -14.68 3.50 -6.63
C LEU A 103 -15.78 4.25 -7.39
N GLU A 104 -15.68 5.57 -7.46
CA GLU A 104 -16.55 6.39 -8.32
C GLU A 104 -16.30 6.01 -9.79
N SER A 105 -17.31 5.41 -10.41
CA SER A 105 -17.20 4.80 -11.74
C SER A 105 -18.60 4.59 -12.32
N ASP A 106 -18.75 4.91 -13.60
CA ASP A 106 -19.98 4.68 -14.38
C ASP A 106 -19.99 3.30 -15.06
N THR A 107 -19.06 2.41 -14.71
CA THR A 107 -18.99 1.05 -15.21
C THR A 107 -19.18 0.03 -14.08
N LEU A 108 -19.85 -1.07 -14.39
CA LEU A 108 -20.25 -2.12 -13.48
C LEU A 108 -19.75 -3.45 -14.03
N ASP A 109 -18.84 -4.11 -13.31
CA ASP A 109 -18.32 -5.42 -13.71
C ASP A 109 -19.27 -6.53 -13.23
N LEU A 110 -19.91 -7.20 -14.18
CA LEU A 110 -20.72 -8.38 -13.93
C LEU A 110 -19.81 -9.62 -13.91
N ASN A 111 -19.64 -10.20 -12.73
CA ASN A 111 -18.82 -11.40 -12.56
C ASN A 111 -19.51 -12.67 -13.11
N ALA A 112 -18.80 -13.80 -13.13
CA ALA A 112 -19.38 -15.08 -13.58
C ALA A 112 -20.54 -15.57 -12.69
N ALA A 113 -20.55 -15.20 -11.40
CA ALA A 113 -21.66 -15.44 -10.49
C ALA A 113 -22.86 -14.50 -10.76
N GLY A 114 -22.66 -13.51 -11.65
CA GLY A 114 -23.53 -12.41 -12.07
C GLY A 114 -24.22 -11.68 -10.94
N ASP A 115 -23.43 -11.34 -9.94
CA ASP A 115 -23.77 -10.35 -8.95
C ASP A 115 -22.89 -9.13 -9.20
N ALA A 116 -23.50 -7.95 -9.25
CA ALA A 116 -22.78 -6.68 -9.26
C ALA A 116 -23.39 -5.73 -8.23
N ARG A 117 -22.55 -4.91 -7.58
CA ARG A 117 -22.94 -4.09 -6.44
C ARG A 117 -22.29 -2.71 -6.52
N GLY A 118 -22.91 -1.75 -5.86
CA GLY A 118 -22.37 -0.41 -5.73
C GLY A 118 -23.16 0.45 -4.76
N SER A 119 -22.87 1.74 -4.80
CA SER A 119 -23.56 2.76 -4.02
C SER A 119 -23.78 4.00 -4.87
N VAL A 120 -24.93 4.63 -4.70
CA VAL A 120 -25.20 5.99 -5.18
C VAL A 120 -25.13 6.93 -4.00
N VAL A 121 -24.67 8.16 -4.22
CA VAL A 121 -24.68 9.20 -3.18
C VAL A 121 -25.68 10.29 -3.56
N ALA A 122 -26.73 10.44 -2.77
CA ALA A 122 -27.71 11.51 -2.91
C ALA A 122 -27.37 12.64 -1.93
N GLU A 123 -26.99 13.83 -2.44
CA GLU A 123 -26.67 14.98 -1.56
C GLU A 123 -27.90 15.51 -0.81
N LYS A 124 -29.09 15.32 -1.38
CA LYS A 124 -30.39 15.72 -0.86
C LYS A 124 -31.38 14.55 -0.98
N PRO A 125 -32.48 14.54 -0.21
CA PRO A 125 -33.53 13.54 -0.40
C PRO A 125 -34.07 13.60 -1.83
N VAL A 126 -34.29 12.43 -2.43
CA VAL A 126 -34.87 12.28 -3.78
C VAL A 126 -36.22 11.57 -3.70
N GLU A 127 -37.15 11.98 -4.56
CA GLU A 127 -38.51 11.43 -4.66
C GLU A 127 -38.52 10.10 -5.44
N SER A 128 -37.61 9.97 -6.40
CA SER A 128 -37.40 8.75 -7.19
C SER A 128 -35.93 8.63 -7.55
N LEU A 129 -35.33 7.47 -7.29
CA LEU A 129 -33.98 7.10 -7.70
C LEU A 129 -34.06 5.94 -8.68
N LYS A 130 -33.51 6.11 -9.88
CA LYS A 130 -33.46 5.07 -10.92
C LYS A 130 -32.04 4.83 -11.36
N LEU A 131 -31.68 3.56 -11.48
CA LEU A 131 -30.41 3.13 -12.06
C LEU A 131 -30.69 2.57 -13.46
N ARG A 132 -29.99 3.11 -14.46
CA ARG A 132 -30.06 2.65 -15.84
C ARG A 132 -28.79 1.86 -16.14
N ILE A 133 -28.96 0.60 -16.52
CA ILE A 133 -27.85 -0.29 -16.90
C ILE A 133 -27.90 -0.48 -18.41
N GLU A 134 -26.79 -0.17 -19.06
CA GLU A 134 -26.60 -0.21 -20.52
C GLU A 134 -25.48 -1.21 -20.85
N ASP A 135 -25.59 -1.90 -21.99
CA ASP A 135 -24.51 -2.75 -22.50
C ASP A 135 -23.43 -1.94 -23.24
N GLU A 136 -22.41 -2.63 -23.78
CA GLU A 136 -21.32 -2.03 -24.55
C GLU A 136 -21.80 -1.24 -25.78
N SER A 137 -22.94 -1.65 -26.37
CA SER A 137 -23.56 -0.97 -27.51
C SER A 137 -24.38 0.27 -27.11
N GLY A 138 -24.55 0.51 -25.81
CA GLY A 138 -25.40 1.57 -25.27
C GLY A 138 -26.88 1.21 -25.22
N GLN A 139 -27.24 -0.06 -25.44
CA GLN A 139 -28.61 -0.52 -25.32
C GLN A 139 -28.98 -0.65 -23.83
N LEU A 140 -30.12 -0.07 -23.45
CA LEU A 140 -30.68 -0.24 -22.10
C LEU A 140 -31.06 -1.71 -21.89
N VAL A 141 -30.42 -2.36 -20.92
CA VAL A 141 -30.69 -3.76 -20.57
C VAL A 141 -31.57 -3.90 -19.33
N ARG A 142 -31.46 -2.98 -18.37
CA ARG A 142 -32.21 -3.02 -17.11
C ARG A 142 -32.36 -1.64 -16.50
N THR A 143 -33.52 -1.35 -15.94
CA THR A 143 -33.76 -0.23 -15.04
C THR A 143 -34.06 -0.75 -13.64
N ILE A 144 -33.34 -0.27 -12.64
CA ILE A 144 -33.61 -0.57 -11.22
C ILE A 144 -34.22 0.67 -10.60
N ASP A 145 -35.49 0.59 -10.19
CA ASP A 145 -36.17 1.66 -9.46
C ASP A 145 -36.00 1.44 -7.96
N LEU A 146 -35.30 2.36 -7.30
CA LEU A 146 -35.08 2.37 -5.85
C LEU A 146 -36.07 3.28 -5.11
N GLY A 147 -37.00 3.93 -5.82
CA GLY A 147 -38.03 4.78 -5.24
C GLY A 147 -37.47 6.02 -4.53
N SER A 148 -38.21 6.53 -3.55
CA SER A 148 -37.74 7.67 -2.75
C SER A 148 -36.63 7.25 -1.79
N GLN A 149 -35.59 8.07 -1.71
CA GLN A 149 -34.43 7.83 -0.86
C GLN A 149 -34.06 9.10 -0.07
N PRO A 150 -33.63 8.98 1.19
CA PRO A 150 -33.09 10.10 1.94
C PRO A 150 -31.74 10.56 1.35
N ALA A 151 -31.25 11.71 1.82
CA ALA A 151 -29.87 12.10 1.56
C ALA A 151 -28.90 11.08 2.18
N GLY A 152 -27.80 10.80 1.49
CA GLY A 152 -26.74 9.88 1.91
C GLY A 152 -26.43 8.79 0.88
N ALA A 153 -25.69 7.79 1.33
CA ALA A 153 -25.30 6.65 0.52
C ALA A 153 -26.44 5.61 0.43
N VAL A 154 -26.82 5.26 -0.79
CA VAL A 154 -27.85 4.26 -1.10
C VAL A 154 -27.18 3.08 -1.81
N ARG A 155 -27.21 1.91 -1.17
CA ARG A 155 -26.65 0.67 -1.75
C ARG A 155 -27.58 0.10 -2.80
N PHE A 156 -26.99 -0.47 -3.83
CA PHE A 156 -27.72 -1.25 -4.82
C PHE A 156 -27.01 -2.55 -5.16
N ALA A 157 -27.77 -3.50 -5.68
CA ALA A 157 -27.28 -4.74 -6.25
C ALA A 157 -28.04 -5.03 -7.55
N TRP A 158 -27.33 -5.58 -8.52
CA TRP A 158 -27.87 -6.09 -9.76
C TRP A 158 -27.56 -7.57 -9.88
N ASP A 159 -28.57 -8.34 -10.24
CA ASP A 159 -28.53 -9.80 -10.40
C ASP A 159 -28.12 -10.23 -11.82
N GLY A 160 -27.56 -9.32 -12.62
CA GLY A 160 -27.08 -9.62 -13.97
C GLY A 160 -28.17 -10.00 -14.97
N LYS A 161 -29.44 -9.68 -14.69
CA LYS A 161 -30.55 -9.98 -15.60
C LYS A 161 -31.07 -8.73 -16.31
N ASN A 162 -31.56 -8.93 -17.52
CA ASN A 162 -32.26 -7.90 -18.28
C ASN A 162 -33.74 -7.78 -17.85
N GLU A 163 -34.49 -6.87 -18.48
CA GLU A 163 -35.94 -6.69 -18.21
C GLU A 163 -36.79 -7.94 -18.48
N ALA A 164 -36.37 -8.81 -19.39
CA ALA A 164 -37.05 -10.08 -19.68
C ALA A 164 -36.73 -11.17 -18.63
N GLY A 165 -35.85 -10.89 -17.67
CA GLY A 165 -35.39 -11.86 -16.68
C GLY A 165 -34.34 -12.84 -17.21
N GLU A 166 -33.80 -12.60 -18.39
CA GLU A 166 -32.74 -13.40 -18.99
C GLU A 166 -31.39 -13.01 -18.41
N ARG A 167 -30.54 -14.01 -18.18
CA ARG A 167 -29.20 -13.81 -17.64
C ARG A 167 -28.26 -13.28 -18.72
N LEU A 168 -27.59 -12.17 -18.42
CA LEU A 168 -26.62 -11.57 -19.30
C LEU A 168 -25.22 -12.19 -19.12
N PRO A 169 -24.37 -12.16 -20.17
CA PRO A 169 -23.01 -12.65 -20.09
C PRO A 169 -22.16 -11.84 -19.10
N PRO A 170 -21.15 -12.44 -18.45
CA PRO A 170 -20.17 -11.69 -17.67
C PRO A 170 -19.45 -10.67 -18.54
N GLY A 171 -19.22 -9.48 -18.01
CA GLY A 171 -18.67 -8.36 -18.77
C GLY A 171 -18.84 -7.04 -18.06
N GLU A 172 -18.41 -5.98 -18.73
CA GLU A 172 -18.56 -4.61 -18.26
C GLU A 172 -19.86 -4.02 -18.80
N TYR A 173 -20.62 -3.37 -17.92
CA TYR A 173 -21.86 -2.69 -18.25
C TYR A 173 -21.76 -1.24 -17.81
N LYS A 174 -22.40 -0.33 -18.53
CA LYS A 174 -22.49 1.08 -18.10
C LYS A 174 -23.66 1.24 -17.14
N ILE A 175 -23.48 2.04 -16.11
CA ILE A 175 -24.50 2.35 -15.13
C ILE A 175 -24.60 3.85 -14.90
N LYS A 176 -25.83 4.36 -14.91
CA LYS A 176 -26.13 5.77 -14.60
C LYS A 176 -27.19 5.82 -13.52
N ALA A 177 -27.01 6.72 -12.56
CA ALA A 177 -27.99 6.97 -11.51
C ALA A 177 -28.69 8.31 -11.78
N GLU A 178 -30.02 8.30 -11.80
CA GLU A 178 -30.86 9.49 -11.97
C GLU A 178 -31.78 9.63 -10.77
N GLY A 179 -31.70 10.78 -10.09
CA GLY A 179 -32.54 11.13 -8.96
C GLY A 179 -33.51 12.26 -9.32
N SER A 180 -34.77 12.18 -8.87
CA SER A 180 -35.74 13.26 -8.99
C SER A 180 -35.85 14.07 -7.70
N THR A 181 -35.75 15.39 -7.80
CA THR A 181 -36.03 16.34 -6.71
C THR A 181 -37.03 17.38 -7.20
N ASN A 182 -38.19 17.52 -6.55
CA ASN A 182 -39.26 18.42 -6.98
C ASN A 182 -39.73 18.17 -8.43
N GLY A 183 -39.72 16.91 -8.88
CA GLY A 183 -40.09 16.53 -10.25
C GLY A 183 -39.02 16.74 -11.33
N GLU A 184 -37.85 17.30 -11.01
CA GLU A 184 -36.72 17.45 -11.95
C GLU A 184 -35.71 16.32 -11.75
N PHE A 185 -35.28 15.66 -12.83
CA PHE A 185 -34.28 14.59 -12.78
C PHE A 185 -32.87 15.14 -13.00
N SER A 186 -31.93 14.68 -12.18
CA SER A 186 -30.51 14.96 -12.32
C SER A 186 -29.67 13.69 -12.15
N SER A 187 -28.47 13.69 -12.75
CA SER A 187 -27.50 12.61 -12.55
C SER A 187 -26.94 12.66 -11.14
N LEU A 188 -26.82 11.51 -10.49
CA LEU A 188 -26.19 11.38 -9.18
C LEU A 188 -24.84 10.67 -9.30
N PRO A 189 -23.85 11.03 -8.44
CA PRO A 189 -22.60 10.30 -8.33
C PRO A 189 -22.84 8.82 -7.98
N ILE A 190 -22.17 7.93 -8.69
CA ILE A 190 -22.26 6.49 -8.52
C ILE A 190 -20.87 5.89 -8.33
N ALA A 191 -20.79 4.96 -7.40
CA ALA A 191 -19.60 4.17 -7.14
C ALA A 191 -19.91 2.68 -7.27
N THR A 192 -19.01 1.94 -7.88
CA THR A 192 -19.14 0.49 -8.12
C THR A 192 -17.97 -0.25 -7.52
N PHE A 193 -18.19 -1.52 -7.16
CA PHE A 193 -17.13 -2.36 -6.63
C PHE A 193 -16.22 -2.86 -7.76
N LYS A 194 -14.93 -2.59 -7.62
CA LYS A 194 -13.88 -2.98 -8.56
C LYS A 194 -12.89 -3.92 -7.89
N ASN A 195 -12.52 -4.99 -8.59
CA ASN A 195 -11.55 -5.94 -8.07
C ASN A 195 -10.16 -5.30 -8.00
N ILE A 196 -9.45 -5.50 -6.89
CA ILE A 196 -8.07 -5.06 -6.70
C ILE A 196 -7.15 -6.15 -7.26
N GLU A 197 -6.49 -5.85 -8.37
CA GLU A 197 -5.63 -6.79 -9.09
C GLU A 197 -4.22 -6.84 -8.50
N SER A 198 -3.71 -5.67 -8.11
CA SER A 198 -2.40 -5.57 -7.46
C SER A 198 -2.31 -4.31 -6.63
N VAL A 199 -1.27 -4.22 -5.80
CA VAL A 199 -1.02 -3.06 -4.95
C VAL A 199 0.43 -2.65 -5.08
N ASN A 200 0.67 -1.36 -5.25
CA ASN A 200 1.98 -0.74 -5.24
C ASN A 200 2.17 0.03 -3.94
N ILE A 201 3.31 -0.17 -3.28
CA ILE A 201 3.68 0.57 -2.07
C ILE A 201 4.78 1.54 -2.46
N ASN A 202 4.45 2.83 -2.52
CA ASN A 202 5.39 3.87 -2.91
C ASN A 202 5.86 4.68 -1.69
N GLY A 203 6.42 3.99 -0.68
CA GLY A 203 7.02 4.64 0.51
C GLY A 203 6.18 5.80 1.05
N ALA A 204 6.70 7.03 0.92
CA ALA A 204 6.05 8.27 1.37
C ALA A 204 4.71 8.60 0.68
N ASN A 205 4.45 8.08 -0.52
CA ASN A 205 3.22 8.31 -1.29
C ASN A 205 2.09 7.33 -0.93
N GLY A 206 2.31 6.46 0.05
CA GLY A 206 1.30 5.53 0.56
C GLY A 206 1.04 4.34 -0.35
N ILE A 207 -0.14 3.76 -0.21
CA ILE A 207 -0.59 2.56 -0.90
C ILE A 207 -1.42 2.95 -2.13
N ILE A 208 -1.03 2.44 -3.30
CA ILE A 208 -1.76 2.59 -4.56
C ILE A 208 -2.34 1.22 -4.93
N ILE A 209 -3.65 1.15 -5.09
CA ILE A 209 -4.33 -0.03 -5.59
C ILE A 209 -4.45 0.06 -7.12
N ASN A 210 -4.25 -1.06 -7.80
CA ASN A 210 -4.48 -1.16 -9.24
C ASN A 210 -5.73 -2.01 -9.46
N THR A 211 -6.67 -1.42 -10.18
CA THR A 211 -7.88 -2.08 -10.64
C THR A 211 -7.91 -2.05 -12.17
N LYS A 212 -8.89 -2.72 -12.77
CA LYS A 212 -9.14 -2.66 -14.21
C LYS A 212 -9.36 -1.23 -14.73
N GLU A 213 -9.88 -0.33 -13.89
CA GLU A 213 -10.08 1.11 -14.19
C GLU A 213 -8.79 1.94 -14.09
N GLY A 214 -7.72 1.35 -13.56
CA GLY A 214 -6.43 2.00 -13.38
C GLY A 214 -5.98 2.06 -11.91
N ALA A 215 -4.94 2.86 -11.70
CA ALA A 215 -4.28 3.03 -10.42
C ALA A 215 -4.97 4.13 -9.59
N VAL A 216 -5.38 3.80 -8.36
CA VAL A 216 -6.07 4.69 -7.43
C VAL A 216 -5.36 4.66 -6.07
N ARG A 217 -5.26 5.80 -5.40
CA ARG A 217 -4.72 5.84 -4.03
C ARG A 217 -5.70 5.22 -3.06
N LEU A 218 -5.21 4.46 -2.09
CA LEU A 218 -6.06 3.84 -1.07
C LEU A 218 -6.93 4.85 -0.30
N THR A 219 -6.45 6.09 -0.16
CA THR A 219 -7.18 7.19 0.50
C THR A 219 -8.39 7.68 -0.28
N ASP A 220 -8.42 7.44 -1.59
CA ASP A 220 -9.48 7.91 -2.50
C ASP A 220 -10.56 6.81 -2.66
N VAL A 221 -10.36 5.65 -2.03
CA VAL A 221 -11.31 4.52 -2.02
C VAL A 221 -12.35 4.75 -0.94
N ALA A 222 -13.64 4.67 -1.31
CA ALA A 222 -14.72 4.88 -0.35
C ALA A 222 -14.87 3.70 0.65
N GLU A 223 -14.61 2.47 0.19
CA GLU A 223 -14.76 1.25 0.99
C GLU A 223 -13.98 0.07 0.38
N ILE A 224 -13.61 -0.91 1.20
CA ILE A 224 -13.03 -2.19 0.77
C ILE A 224 -13.85 -3.34 1.36
N ALA A 225 -14.22 -4.31 0.52
CA ALA A 225 -14.91 -5.55 0.88
C ALA A 225 -14.03 -6.77 0.58
#